data_AF-K2C974-F1
#
_entry.id   AF-K2C974-F1
#
_cell.length_a   1.000
_cell.length_b   1.000
_cell.length_c   1.000
_cell.angle_alpha   90.00
_cell.angle_beta   90.00
_cell.angle_gamma   90.00
#
_symmetry.space_group_name_H-M   'P 1'
#
loop_
_entity.id
_entity.type
_entity.pdbx_description
1 polymer ?
#
loop_
_entity_poly.entity_id
_entity_poly.type
_entity_poly.pdbx_seq_one_letter_code
_entity_poly.pdbx_strand_id
1 'polypeptide(L)'
;LDAKPEVGDKVEGKTTLNVVLGEGNAREFQQFTAANIDRAVAIIIAGKVVTAHKIRTEIVGGKIQITRCGDDACEQLYLWLKDSVAR
;
A
#
# COMPACT_ATOMS: atom_id res chain seq x y z
N LEU A 1 7.23 -5.57 14.88
CA LEU A 1 7.81 -4.99 13.64
C LEU A 1 7.14 -3.65 13.41
N ASP A 2 7.92 -2.57 13.35
CA ASP A 2 7.39 -1.21 13.13
C ASP A 2 6.94 -1.03 11.68
N ALA A 3 5.90 -0.23 11.45
CA ALA A 3 5.42 0.06 10.11
C ALA A 3 6.50 0.83 9.33
N LYS A 4 6.81 0.39 8.10
CA LYS A 4 7.88 0.98 7.28
C LYS A 4 7.50 1.03 5.81
N PRO A 5 7.46 2.23 5.20
CA PRO A 5 7.41 2.38 3.76
C PRO A 5 8.83 2.36 3.16
N GLU A 6 9.00 1.61 2.08
CA GLU A 6 10.28 1.50 1.34
C GLU A 6 10.00 1.59 -0.16
N VAL A 7 10.79 2.38 -0.88
CA VAL A 7 10.74 2.42 -2.34
C VAL A 7 11.20 1.07 -2.88
N GLY A 8 10.37 0.42 -3.70
CA GLY A 8 10.68 -0.87 -4.31
C GLY A 8 11.28 -0.72 -5.71
N ASP A 9 11.56 -1.87 -6.33
CA ASP A 9 12.10 -1.94 -7.69
C ASP A 9 11.18 -1.32 -8.74
N LYS A 10 11.75 -0.94 -9.88
CA LYS A 10 10.97 -0.51 -11.04
C LYS A 10 10.39 -1.73 -11.76
N VAL A 11 9.07 -1.83 -11.83
CA VAL A 11 8.35 -2.84 -12.62
C VAL A 11 7.77 -2.14 -13.84
N GLU A 12 8.13 -2.61 -15.04
CA GLU A 12 7.70 -2.00 -16.32
C GLU A 12 8.02 -0.49 -16.43
N GLY A 13 9.18 -0.08 -15.90
CA GLY A 13 9.62 1.32 -15.89
C GLY A 13 8.96 2.20 -14.83
N LYS A 14 8.03 1.66 -14.02
CA LYS A 14 7.32 2.40 -12.97
C LYS A 14 7.85 2.02 -11.58
N THR A 15 8.11 3.03 -10.75
CA THR A 15 8.50 2.85 -9.36
C THR A 15 7.38 2.13 -8.59
N THR A 16 7.74 1.16 -7.78
CA THR A 16 6.82 0.50 -6.85
C THR A 16 7.05 1.01 -5.43
N LEU A 17 6.02 0.90 -4.61
CA LEU A 17 6.11 1.22 -3.19
C LEU A 17 5.80 -0.03 -2.37
N ASN A 18 6.76 -0.43 -1.54
CA ASN A 18 6.61 -1.49 -0.57
C ASN A 18 6.21 -0.89 0.78
N VAL A 19 5.18 -1.46 1.40
CA VAL A 19 4.73 -1.05 2.72
C VAL A 19 4.68 -2.28 3.61
N VAL A 20 5.39 -2.21 4.73
CA VAL A 20 5.30 -3.19 5.82
C VAL A 20 4.41 -2.59 6.90
N LEU A 21 3.33 -3.29 7.23
CA LEU A 21 2.42 -2.92 8.32
C LEU A 21 2.95 -3.44 9.66
N GLY A 22 2.63 -2.72 10.74
CA GLY A 22 2.81 -3.25 12.10
C GLY A 22 1.90 -4.45 12.37
N GLU A 23 2.26 -5.31 13.33
CA GLU A 23 1.57 -6.60 13.56
C GLU A 23 0.06 -6.49 13.78
N GLY A 24 -0.40 -5.50 14.55
CA GLY A 24 -1.84 -5.26 14.76
C GLY A 24 -2.57 -4.97 13.44
N ASN A 25 -2.04 -4.03 12.66
CA ASN A 25 -2.61 -3.64 11.37
C ASN A 25 -2.49 -4.74 10.32
N ALA A 26 -1.44 -5.58 10.39
CA ALA A 26 -1.27 -6.71 9.47
C ALA A 26 -2.42 -7.72 9.61
N ARG A 27 -2.88 -7.99 10.83
CA ARG A 27 -4.00 -8.90 11.10
C ARG A 27 -5.33 -8.32 10.61
N GLU A 28 -5.59 -7.04 10.89
CA GLU A 28 -6.80 -6.36 10.41
C GLU A 28 -6.84 -6.30 8.88
N PHE A 29 -5.70 -6.00 8.25
CA PHE A 29 -5.58 -5.96 6.80
C PHE A 29 -5.78 -7.34 6.16
N GLN A 30 -5.27 -8.39 6.79
CA GLN A 30 -5.52 -9.77 6.37
C GLN A 30 -7.03 -10.09 6.40
N GLN A 31 -7.72 -9.79 7.51
CA GLN A 31 -9.16 -10.01 7.63
C GLN A 31 -9.96 -9.21 6.59
N PHE A 32 -9.58 -7.94 6.37
CA PHE A 32 -10.19 -7.08 5.37
C PHE A 32 -10.05 -7.66 3.96
N THR A 33 -8.85 -8.10 3.57
CA THR A 33 -8.59 -8.64 2.22
C THR A 33 -9.30 -9.97 2.01
N ALA A 34 -9.32 -10.85 3.00
CA ALA A 34 -10.07 -12.11 2.95
C ALA A 34 -11.58 -11.89 2.73
N ALA A 35 -12.17 -10.88 3.37
CA ALA A 35 -13.59 -10.57 3.24
C ALA A 35 -13.97 -9.85 1.92
N ASN A 36 -12.99 -9.34 1.18
CA ASN A 36 -13.22 -8.49 0.00
C ASN A 36 -12.54 -9.00 -1.27
N ILE A 37 -12.30 -10.31 -1.37
CA ILE A 37 -11.79 -10.94 -2.60
C ILE A 37 -12.69 -10.57 -3.79
N ASP A 38 -12.05 -10.34 -4.93
CA ASP A 38 -12.63 -9.87 -6.18
C ASP A 38 -13.21 -8.44 -6.19
N ARG A 39 -13.12 -7.71 -5.08
CA ARG A 39 -13.51 -6.29 -5.02
C ARG A 39 -12.34 -5.36 -5.26
N ALA A 40 -12.64 -4.14 -5.67
CA ALA A 40 -11.66 -3.07 -5.79
C ALA A 40 -11.48 -2.35 -4.44
N VAL A 41 -10.22 -2.08 -4.08
CA VAL A 41 -9.83 -1.24 -2.94
C VAL A 41 -9.13 0.01 -3.47
N ALA A 42 -9.51 1.17 -2.93
CA ALA A 42 -8.88 2.45 -3.24
C ALA A 42 -7.86 2.83 -2.16
N ILE A 43 -6.73 3.36 -2.57
CA ILE A 43 -5.74 3.99 -1.69
C ILE A 43 -5.97 5.50 -1.74
N ILE A 44 -6.24 6.09 -0.58
CA ILE A 44 -6.65 7.49 -0.45
C ILE A 44 -5.61 8.26 0.36
N ILE A 45 -5.18 9.43 -0.14
CA ILE A 45 -4.31 10.38 0.57
C ILE A 45 -4.97 11.75 0.53
N ALA A 46 -5.06 12.42 1.68
CA ALA A 46 -5.64 13.76 1.78
C ALA A 46 -7.00 13.90 1.05
N GLY A 47 -7.84 12.85 1.14
CA GLY A 47 -9.15 12.79 0.49
C GLY A 47 -9.16 12.51 -1.02
N LYS A 48 -8.01 12.29 -1.66
CA LYS A 48 -7.89 11.95 -3.08
C LYS A 48 -7.54 10.48 -3.28
N VAL A 49 -8.23 9.81 -4.19
CA VAL A 49 -7.88 8.46 -4.62
C VAL A 49 -6.60 8.53 -5.47
N VAL A 50 -5.54 7.87 -4.99
CA VAL A 50 -4.23 7.85 -5.64
C VAL A 50 -4.07 6.63 -6.53
N THR A 51 -4.52 5.46 -6.05
CA THR A 51 -4.59 4.23 -6.84
C THR A 51 -5.83 3.41 -6.45
N ALA A 52 -6.24 2.51 -7.34
CA ALA A 52 -7.24 1.50 -7.03
C ALA A 52 -6.78 0.13 -7.55
N HIS A 53 -6.92 -0.89 -6.73
CA HIS A 53 -6.46 -2.25 -7.03
C HIS A 53 -7.54 -3.28 -6.75
N LYS A 54 -7.59 -4.33 -7.55
CA LYS A 54 -8.45 -5.48 -7.29
C LYS A 54 -7.79 -6.41 -6.28
N ILE A 55 -8.51 -6.79 -5.23
CA ILE A 55 -8.06 -7.81 -4.26
C ILE A 55 -8.22 -9.17 -4.93
N ARG A 56 -7.10 -9.83 -5.23
CA ARG A 56 -7.10 -11.15 -5.88
C ARG A 56 -7.06 -12.30 -4.89
N THR A 57 -6.45 -12.06 -3.74
CA THR A 57 -6.26 -13.05 -2.67
C THR A 57 -6.25 -12.33 -1.33
N GLU A 58 -6.42 -13.10 -0.26
CA GLU A 58 -6.03 -12.68 1.08
C GLU A 58 -4.54 -12.27 1.09
N ILE A 59 -4.21 -11.20 1.81
CA ILE A 59 -2.83 -10.73 1.97
C ILE A 59 -2.38 -11.02 3.42
N VAL A 60 -1.40 -11.92 3.54
CA VAL A 60 -0.87 -12.38 4.82
C VAL A 60 0.48 -11.72 5.13
N GLY A 61 0.76 -11.48 6.41
CA GLY A 61 2.07 -10.99 6.86
C GLY A 61 2.30 -9.50 6.69
N GLY A 62 1.26 -8.73 6.33
CA GLY A 62 1.29 -7.26 6.36
C GLY A 62 2.24 -6.61 5.35
N LYS A 63 2.61 -7.31 4.28
CA LYS A 63 3.46 -6.77 3.20
C LYS A 63 2.60 -6.40 2.01
N ILE A 64 2.70 -5.16 1.57
CA ILE A 64 1.93 -4.63 0.45
C ILE A 64 2.91 -4.06 -0.57
N GLN A 65 2.73 -4.41 -1.84
CA GLN A 65 3.41 -3.76 -2.95
C GLN A 65 2.38 -3.01 -3.79
N ILE A 66 2.54 -1.70 -3.90
CA ILE A 66 1.69 -0.81 -4.68
C ILE A 66 2.41 -0.57 -6.00
N THR A 67 1.77 -0.99 -7.10
CA THR A 67 2.29 -0.85 -8.46
C THR A 67 1.49 0.19 -9.23
N ARG A 68 2.07 0.72 -10.31
CA ARG A 68 1.34 1.58 -11.26
C ARG A 68 0.80 2.88 -10.67
N CYS A 69 1.52 3.42 -9.70
CA CYS A 69 1.47 4.83 -9.42
C CYS A 69 1.69 5.62 -10.72
N GLY A 70 0.76 6.49 -11.09
CA GLY A 70 0.96 7.44 -12.21
C GLY A 70 2.15 8.37 -11.94
N ASP A 71 2.39 9.30 -12.87
CA ASP A 71 3.45 10.31 -12.75
C ASP A 71 3.38 10.94 -11.35
N ASP A 72 4.37 10.62 -10.52
CA ASP A 72 4.61 11.03 -9.13
C ASP A 72 3.73 10.43 -8.00
N ALA A 73 2.70 9.63 -8.29
CA ALA A 73 1.77 9.14 -7.25
C ALA A 73 2.42 8.28 -6.14
N CYS A 74 3.43 7.47 -6.49
CA CYS A 74 4.16 6.60 -5.54
C CYS A 74 5.14 7.41 -4.71
N GLU A 75 5.74 8.44 -5.31
CA GLU A 75 6.66 9.33 -4.62
C GLU A 75 5.90 10.19 -3.61
N GLN A 76 4.76 10.77 -4.01
CA GLN A 76 3.87 11.50 -3.11
C GLN A 76 3.36 10.60 -1.98
N LEU A 77 2.97 9.36 -2.28
CA LEU A 77 2.55 8.38 -1.27
C LEU A 77 3.70 8.01 -0.32
N TYR A 78 4.91 7.80 -0.84
CA TYR A 78 6.09 7.51 -0.03
C TYR A 78 6.42 8.68 0.92
N LEU A 79 6.48 9.90 0.39
CA LEU A 79 6.77 11.10 1.18
C LEU A 79 5.72 11.32 2.28
N TRP A 80 4.44 11.16 1.95
CA TRP A 80 3.35 11.30 2.91
C TRP A 80 3.43 10.25 4.02
N LEU A 81 3.67 8.99 3.67
CA LEU A 81 3.81 7.91 4.65
C LEU A 81 5.04 8.12 5.55
N LYS A 82 6.16 8.58 4.98
CA LYS A 82 7.38 8.86 5.77
C LYS A 82 7.15 9.98 6.78
N ASP A 83 6.48 11.07 6.39
CA ASP A 83 6.15 12.17 7.31
C ASP A 83 5.12 11.76 8.37
N SER A 84 4.17 10.89 8.01
CA SER A 84 3.09 10.48 8.93
C SER A 84 3.49 9.39 9.91
N VAL A 85 4.42 8.50 9.52
CA VAL A 85 4.92 7.40 10.38
C VAL A 85 6.04 7.87 11.31
N ALA A 86 6.73 8.96 10.98
CA ALA A 86 7.78 9.55 11.83
C ALA A 86 7.24 10.45 12.96
N ARG A 87 5.92 10.63 13.07
CA ARG A 87 5.25 11.44 14.11
C ARG A 87 4.77 10.60 15.27
#